data_AF-A0A162G3U1-F1
#
_entry.id   AF-A0A162G3U1-F1
#
_cell.length_a   1.000
_cell.length_b   1.000
_cell.length_c   1.000
_cell.angle_alpha   90.00
_cell.angle_beta   90.00
_cell.angle_gamma   90.00
#
_symmetry.space_group_name_H-M   'P 1'
#
loop_
_entity.id
_entity.type
_entity.pdbx_description
1 polymer ?
#
loop_
_entity_poly.entity_id
_entity_poly.type
_entity_poly.pdbx_seq_one_letter_code
_entity_poly.pdbx_strand_id
1 'polypeptide(L)'
;MRILYFTDGAGIDLQGIRESVLRIPEVLTSLRRGQEQARYVDLMQVMGLPDEDFRQVSSVLRNFLINLVQRGLHQRWINRDHRADLILRRINHRNFSDIKNEVLNFIRAKSAGQDVATQDLHLLHFLSHVEITIIGPGYDEIEIWLRREISNRSDIKVLIKDVIASDPQLDWFWPQVREAVTSGEMPLI
;
A
#
# COMPACT_ATOMS: atom_id res chain seq x y z
N MET A 1 7.67 2.35 17.00
CA MET A 1 6.30 2.72 16.60
C MET A 1 6.11 2.37 15.14
N ARG A 2 4.88 2.11 14.70
CA ARG A 2 4.54 1.68 13.34
C ARG A 2 3.53 2.64 12.69
N ILE A 3 3.88 3.14 11.52
CA ILE A 3 2.96 3.84 10.63
C ILE A 3 2.54 2.86 9.54
N LEU A 4 1.25 2.77 9.26
CA LEU A 4 0.71 2.04 8.12
C LEU A 4 0.23 3.05 7.08
N TYR A 5 0.89 3.09 5.92
CA TYR A 5 0.61 4.05 4.86
C TYR A 5 -0.10 3.35 3.69
N PHE A 6 -1.33 3.75 3.38
CA PHE A 6 -2.07 3.28 2.21
C PHE A 6 -1.81 4.23 1.03
N THR A 7 -1.05 3.74 0.05
CA THR A 7 -0.67 4.48 -1.16
C THR A 7 -1.79 4.41 -2.21
N ASP A 8 -2.13 5.52 -2.85
CA ASP A 8 -3.01 5.55 -4.01
C ASP A 8 -2.25 5.42 -5.35
N GLY A 9 -1.00 4.98 -5.30
CA GLY A 9 -0.12 4.87 -6.45
C GLY A 9 -0.71 4.05 -7.60
N ALA A 10 -0.29 4.41 -8.81
CA ALA A 10 -0.77 3.87 -10.09
C ALA A 10 -0.34 2.43 -10.39
N GLY A 11 0.06 1.63 -9.39
CA GLY A 11 0.58 0.29 -9.65
C GLY A 11 -0.46 -0.65 -10.24
N ILE A 12 -1.75 -0.46 -9.93
CA ILE A 12 -2.81 -1.28 -10.52
C ILE A 12 -3.05 -0.99 -12.00
N ASP A 13 -2.45 0.06 -12.58
CA ASP A 13 -2.59 0.36 -14.01
C ASP A 13 -1.75 -0.58 -14.88
N LEU A 14 -0.86 -1.38 -14.29
CA LEU A 14 -0.06 -2.41 -14.96
C LEU A 14 -0.68 -3.80 -14.82
N GLN A 15 -0.90 -4.50 -15.93
CA GLN A 15 -1.55 -5.81 -15.99
C GLN A 15 -0.78 -6.84 -15.18
N GLY A 16 0.54 -6.88 -15.33
CA GLY A 16 1.40 -7.80 -14.57
C GLY A 16 1.24 -7.64 -13.05
N ILE A 17 1.01 -6.41 -12.57
CA ILE A 17 0.69 -6.16 -11.16
C ILE A 17 -0.73 -6.64 -10.83
N ARG A 18 -1.74 -6.30 -11.64
CA ARG A 18 -3.13 -6.74 -11.43
C ARG A 18 -3.22 -8.26 -11.32
N GLU A 19 -2.65 -8.99 -12.27
CA GLU A 19 -2.64 -10.45 -12.28
C GLU A 19 -1.88 -11.03 -11.08
N SER A 20 -0.75 -10.42 -10.71
CA SER A 20 0.03 -10.88 -9.56
C SER A 20 -0.70 -10.68 -8.24
N VAL A 21 -1.39 -9.54 -8.05
CA VAL A 21 -2.18 -9.33 -6.82
C VAL A 21 -3.38 -10.26 -6.74
N LEU A 22 -3.94 -10.70 -7.88
CA LEU A 22 -4.99 -11.73 -7.91
C LEU A 22 -4.50 -13.11 -7.47
N ARG A 23 -3.19 -13.35 -7.32
CA ARG A 23 -2.68 -14.60 -6.73
C ARG A 23 -2.63 -14.55 -5.21
N ILE A 24 -2.80 -13.37 -4.60
CA ILE A 24 -2.79 -13.20 -3.15
C ILE A 24 -4.18 -13.56 -2.60
N PRO A 25 -4.31 -14.59 -1.72
CA PRO A 25 -5.61 -15.09 -1.26
C PRO A 25 -6.49 -14.02 -0.59
N GLU A 26 -5.89 -13.15 0.22
CA GLU A 26 -6.61 -12.08 0.90
C GLU A 26 -7.13 -11.02 -0.08
N VAL A 27 -6.40 -10.75 -1.17
CA VAL A 27 -6.83 -9.84 -2.25
C VAL A 27 -8.00 -10.46 -3.02
N LEU A 28 -7.91 -11.74 -3.41
CA LEU A 28 -9.01 -12.45 -4.04
C LEU A 28 -10.27 -12.46 -3.19
N THR A 29 -10.11 -12.73 -1.88
CA THR A 29 -11.23 -12.75 -0.94
C THR A 29 -11.87 -11.37 -0.83
N SER A 30 -11.05 -10.32 -0.78
CA SER A 30 -11.51 -8.93 -0.75
C SER A 30 -12.29 -8.57 -2.03
N LEU A 31 -11.77 -8.92 -3.21
CA LEU A 31 -12.43 -8.67 -4.50
C LEU A 31 -13.76 -9.43 -4.62
N ARG A 32 -13.80 -10.71 -4.25
CA ARG A 32 -15.03 -11.51 -4.26
C ARG A 32 -16.12 -10.93 -3.36
N ARG A 33 -15.76 -10.42 -2.19
CA ARG A 33 -16.70 -9.71 -1.31
C ARG A 33 -17.12 -8.36 -1.90
N GLY A 34 -16.20 -7.65 -2.54
CA GLY A 34 -16.47 -6.40 -3.24
C GLY A 34 -17.41 -6.56 -4.44
N GLN A 35 -17.42 -7.72 -5.09
CA GLN A 35 -18.28 -8.04 -6.24
C GLN A 35 -19.77 -7.83 -5.93
N GLU A 36 -20.20 -8.07 -4.69
CA GLU A 36 -21.58 -7.84 -4.25
C GLU A 36 -22.04 -6.37 -4.38
N GLN A 37 -21.08 -5.43 -4.32
CA GLN A 37 -21.31 -3.99 -4.45
C GLN A 37 -21.23 -3.50 -5.91
N ALA A 38 -20.51 -4.23 -6.77
CA ALA A 38 -20.33 -3.91 -8.19
C ALA A 38 -21.22 -4.80 -9.08
N ARG A 39 -22.54 -4.72 -8.91
CA ARG A 39 -23.50 -5.66 -9.54
C ARG A 39 -23.51 -5.68 -11.08
N TYR A 40 -23.04 -4.62 -11.71
CA TYR A 40 -23.11 -4.44 -13.18
C TYR A 40 -21.78 -4.64 -13.88
N VAL A 41 -20.72 -4.99 -13.14
CA VAL A 41 -19.37 -5.15 -13.69
C VAL A 41 -18.70 -6.33 -12.99
N ASP A 42 -18.10 -7.23 -13.76
CA ASP A 42 -17.26 -8.30 -13.21
C ASP A 42 -15.88 -7.73 -12.85
N LEU A 43 -15.61 -7.62 -11.55
CA LEU A 43 -14.35 -7.05 -11.04
C LEU A 43 -13.15 -7.91 -11.41
N MET A 44 -13.31 -9.23 -11.46
CA MET A 44 -12.24 -10.15 -11.81
C MET A 44 -11.89 -10.02 -13.29
N GLN A 45 -12.90 -9.89 -14.16
CA GLN A 45 -12.71 -9.62 -15.57
C GLN A 45 -12.02 -8.26 -15.79
N VAL A 46 -12.44 -7.22 -15.06
CA VAL A 46 -11.83 -5.89 -15.17
C VAL A 46 -10.36 -5.92 -14.76
N MET A 47 -9.99 -6.69 -13.72
CA MET A 47 -8.60 -6.85 -13.29
C MET A 47 -7.73 -7.52 -14.35
N GLY A 48 -8.31 -8.34 -15.23
CA GLY A 48 -7.63 -9.02 -16.34
C GLY A 48 -7.63 -8.25 -17.68
N LEU A 49 -8.13 -7.01 -17.72
CA LEU A 49 -8.07 -6.20 -18.93
C LEU A 49 -6.62 -5.87 -19.31
N PRO A 50 -6.30 -5.74 -20.60
CA PRO A 50 -5.05 -5.15 -21.07
C PRO A 50 -4.89 -3.71 -20.57
N ASP A 51 -3.65 -3.22 -20.49
CA ASP A 51 -3.34 -1.89 -19.91
C ASP A 51 -4.07 -0.74 -20.61
N GLU A 52 -4.19 -0.77 -21.94
CA GLU A 52 -4.89 0.28 -22.69
C GLU A 52 -6.39 0.32 -22.37
N ASP A 53 -7.03 -0.84 -22.23
CA ASP A 53 -8.45 -0.95 -21.89
C ASP A 53 -8.69 -0.60 -20.42
N PHE A 54 -7.79 -1.03 -19.53
CA PHE A 54 -7.86 -0.70 -18.12
C PHE A 54 -7.75 0.82 -17.87
N ARG A 55 -6.95 1.53 -18.67
CA ARG A 55 -6.85 3.00 -18.58
C ARG A 55 -8.16 3.71 -18.90
N GLN A 56 -9.04 3.11 -19.69
CA GLN A 56 -10.37 3.64 -20.02
C GLN A 56 -11.42 3.35 -18.93
N VAL A 57 -11.11 2.48 -17.96
CA VAL A 57 -12.00 2.21 -16.83
C VAL A 57 -12.19 3.47 -16.00
N SER A 58 -13.44 3.74 -15.62
CA SER A 58 -13.79 4.93 -14.84
C SER A 58 -12.94 5.04 -13.56
N SER A 59 -12.56 6.26 -13.20
CA SER A 59 -11.77 6.52 -11.99
C SER A 59 -12.45 5.98 -10.72
N VAL A 60 -13.78 6.04 -10.66
CA VAL A 60 -14.58 5.50 -9.55
C VAL A 60 -14.35 3.99 -9.40
N LEU A 61 -14.44 3.23 -10.50
CA LEU A 61 -14.22 1.79 -10.48
C LEU A 61 -12.76 1.43 -10.21
N ARG A 62 -11.80 2.15 -10.78
CA ARG A 62 -10.37 1.97 -10.45
C ARG A 62 -10.10 2.21 -8.97
N ASN A 63 -10.59 3.30 -8.40
CA ASN A 63 -10.44 3.59 -6.97
C ASN A 63 -11.09 2.52 -6.10
N PHE A 64 -12.23 1.96 -6.52
CA PHE A 64 -12.83 0.83 -5.83
C PHE A 64 -11.94 -0.41 -5.85
N LEU A 65 -11.36 -0.75 -7.00
CA LEU A 65 -10.40 -1.86 -7.13
C LEU A 65 -9.14 -1.63 -6.27
N ILE A 66 -8.57 -0.43 -6.28
CA ILE A 66 -7.43 -0.05 -5.41
C ILE A 66 -7.77 -0.32 -3.95
N ASN A 67 -8.93 0.16 -3.48
CA ASN A 67 -9.37 -0.04 -2.10
C ASN A 67 -9.55 -1.52 -1.74
N LEU A 68 -10.09 -2.33 -2.66
CA LEU A 68 -10.26 -3.77 -2.44
C LEU A 68 -8.91 -4.49 -2.37
N VAL A 69 -7.96 -4.16 -3.26
CA VAL A 69 -6.61 -4.72 -3.23
C VAL A 69 -5.89 -4.32 -1.95
N GLN A 70 -5.88 -3.03 -1.61
CA GLN A 70 -5.31 -2.52 -0.35
C GLN A 70 -5.93 -3.20 0.88
N ARG A 71 -7.24 -3.44 0.89
CA ARG A 71 -7.91 -4.15 1.98
C ARG A 71 -7.41 -5.58 2.12
N GLY A 72 -7.21 -6.29 1.00
CA GLY A 72 -6.62 -7.62 0.99
C GLY A 72 -5.19 -7.63 1.53
N LEU A 73 -4.35 -6.72 1.03
CA LEU A 73 -2.97 -6.56 1.50
C LEU A 73 -2.90 -6.18 2.99
N HIS A 74 -3.80 -5.30 3.45
CA HIS A 74 -3.91 -4.95 4.87
C HIS A 74 -4.33 -6.15 5.72
N GLN A 75 -5.30 -6.95 5.28
CA GLN A 75 -5.71 -8.15 5.99
C GLN A 75 -4.56 -9.15 6.10
N ARG A 76 -3.79 -9.33 5.02
CA ARG A 76 -2.59 -10.16 5.01
C ARG A 76 -1.54 -9.66 6.00
N TRP A 77 -1.33 -8.34 6.08
CA TRP A 77 -0.44 -7.73 7.06
C TRP A 77 -0.91 -7.96 8.50
N ILE A 78 -2.21 -7.80 8.79
CA ILE A 78 -2.80 -8.09 10.10
C ILE A 78 -2.66 -9.58 10.47
N ASN A 79 -2.86 -10.49 9.51
CA ASN A 79 -2.76 -11.94 9.73
C ASN A 79 -1.37 -12.37 10.22
N ARG A 80 -0.35 -11.50 10.09
CA ARG A 80 1.01 -11.70 10.59
C ARG A 80 1.24 -11.06 11.96
N ASP A 81 0.16 -10.82 12.70
CA ASP A 81 0.12 -10.21 14.04
C ASP A 81 0.80 -8.83 14.11
N HIS A 82 0.66 -8.05 13.04
CA HIS A 82 1.11 -6.67 13.02
C HIS A 82 -0.01 -5.71 13.45
N ARG A 83 0.38 -4.62 14.12
CA ARG A 83 -0.52 -3.52 14.52
C ARG A 83 0.13 -2.17 14.24
N ALA A 84 -0.68 -1.24 13.76
CA ALA A 84 -0.24 0.11 13.43
C ALA A 84 -0.53 1.02 14.63
N ASP A 85 0.39 1.93 14.93
CA ASP A 85 0.16 3.01 15.88
C ASP A 85 -0.51 4.20 15.17
N LEU A 86 -0.18 4.42 13.89
CA LEU A 86 -0.77 5.45 13.03
C LEU A 86 -1.18 4.85 11.69
N ILE A 87 -2.37 5.16 11.21
CA ILE A 87 -2.86 4.77 9.88
C ILE A 87 -3.03 6.02 9.03
N LEU A 88 -2.30 6.07 7.91
CA LEU A 88 -2.35 7.16 6.94
C LEU A 88 -2.92 6.63 5.63
N ARG A 89 -3.91 7.32 5.06
CA ARG A 89 -4.47 6.99 3.75
C ARG A 89 -4.36 8.18 2.83
N ARG A 90 -3.70 8.03 1.68
CA ARG A 90 -3.49 9.15 0.75
C ARG A 90 -4.79 9.84 0.34
N ILE A 91 -5.83 9.05 0.08
CA ILE A 91 -7.18 9.51 -0.30
C ILE A 91 -7.86 10.40 0.73
N ASN A 92 -7.47 10.31 2.01
CA ASN A 92 -8.05 11.14 3.08
C ASN A 92 -7.44 12.54 3.16
N HIS A 93 -6.39 12.82 2.38
CA HIS A 93 -5.62 14.05 2.48
C HIS A 93 -5.70 14.84 1.18
N ARG A 94 -5.93 16.15 1.29
CA ARG A 94 -6.08 17.03 0.12
C ARG A 94 -4.75 17.33 -0.53
N ASN A 95 -3.69 17.46 0.27
CA ASN A 95 -2.37 17.81 -0.21
C ASN A 95 -1.29 16.96 0.46
N PHE A 96 -0.12 16.95 -0.18
CA PHE A 96 1.06 16.22 0.28
C PHE A 96 1.61 16.72 1.62
N SER A 97 1.50 18.02 1.89
CA SER A 97 2.02 18.65 3.11
C SER A 97 1.32 18.15 4.38
N ASP A 98 0.02 17.86 4.30
CA ASP A 98 -0.76 17.33 5.43
C ASP A 98 -0.15 16.00 5.93
N ILE A 99 0.10 15.06 5.02
CA ILE A 99 0.69 13.75 5.34
C ILE A 99 2.13 13.90 5.84
N LYS A 100 2.92 14.78 5.22
CA LYS A 100 4.28 15.09 5.70
C LYS A 100 4.27 15.54 7.15
N ASN A 101 3.35 16.45 7.50
CA ASN A 101 3.22 16.97 8.84
C ASN A 101 2.81 15.87 9.83
N GLU A 102 1.86 15.00 9.48
CA GLU A 102 1.47 13.87 10.34
C GLU A 102 2.63 12.91 10.60
N VAL A 103 3.36 12.51 9.55
CA VAL A 103 4.54 11.65 9.69
C VAL A 103 5.62 12.30 10.56
N LEU A 104 5.95 13.57 10.30
CA LEU A 104 6.98 14.28 11.05
C LEU A 104 6.59 14.48 12.52
N ASN A 105 5.33 14.82 12.81
CA ASN A 105 4.84 14.99 14.17
C ASN A 105 4.88 13.66 14.93
N PHE A 106 4.45 12.58 14.28
CA PHE A 106 4.50 11.23 14.86
C PHE A 106 5.94 10.80 15.20
N ILE A 107 6.88 11.02 14.28
CA ILE A 107 8.31 10.74 14.51
C ILE A 107 8.87 11.59 15.65
N ARG A 108 8.59 12.90 15.68
CA ARG A 108 9.06 13.81 16.74
C ARG A 108 8.55 13.38 18.11
N ALA A 109 7.28 13.02 18.21
CA ALA A 109 6.69 12.58 19.48
C ALA A 109 7.34 11.28 19.98
N LYS A 110 7.65 10.34 19.07
CA LYS A 110 8.46 9.15 19.41
C LYS A 110 9.85 9.52 19.93
N SER A 111 10.56 10.41 19.24
CA SER A 111 11.90 10.84 19.64
C SER A 111 11.91 11.57 20.99
N ALA A 112 10.84 12.30 21.31
CA ALA A 112 10.66 13.01 22.57
C ALA A 112 10.18 12.12 23.73
N GLY A 113 9.90 10.83 23.47
CA GLY A 113 9.33 9.92 24.48
C GLY A 113 7.91 10.29 24.92
N GLN A 114 7.19 11.09 24.11
CA GLN A 114 5.83 11.50 24.41
C GLN A 114 4.83 10.42 24.00
N ASP A 115 3.80 10.23 24.81
CA ASP A 115 2.63 9.44 24.42
C ASP A 115 1.92 10.17 23.28
N VAL A 116 1.85 9.53 22.12
CA VAL A 116 1.10 10.07 20.98
C VAL A 116 -0.36 9.72 21.22
N ALA A 117 -1.20 10.74 21.41
CA ALA A 117 -2.65 10.57 21.48
C ALA A 117 -3.19 10.12 20.12
N THR A 118 -3.14 8.82 19.89
CA THR A 118 -3.91 8.15 18.84
C THR A 118 -5.16 7.65 19.52
N GLN A 119 -6.34 8.02 19.01
CA GLN A 119 -7.62 7.84 19.71
C GLN A 119 -7.96 6.37 20.07
N ASP A 120 -7.16 5.38 19.65
CA ASP A 120 -7.52 3.95 19.75
C ASP A 120 -6.38 2.94 20.00
N LEU A 121 -5.23 3.29 20.63
CA LEU A 121 -4.21 2.25 20.91
C LEU A 121 -3.63 2.25 22.33
N HIS A 122 -4.22 1.37 23.16
CA HIS A 122 -3.47 0.64 24.16
C HIS A 122 -2.52 -0.36 23.46
N LEU A 123 -1.21 -0.10 23.49
CA LEU A 123 -0.11 -1.06 23.62
C LEU A 123 1.23 -0.40 23.23
N LEU A 124 2.09 -0.21 24.22
CA LEU A 124 3.50 0.19 24.07
C LEU A 124 4.27 -0.83 23.20
N HIS A 125 4.37 -0.61 21.89
CA HIS A 125 5.33 -1.37 21.08
C HIS A 125 6.75 -0.78 21.25
N PHE A 126 7.59 -1.56 21.94
CA PHE A 126 9.01 -1.36 22.27
C PHE A 126 9.98 -1.32 21.07
N LEU A 127 9.55 -0.90 19.89
CA LEU A 127 10.50 -0.71 18.79
C LEU A 127 11.40 0.49 19.10
N SER A 128 12.71 0.26 19.04
CA SER A 128 13.78 1.28 19.11
C SER A 128 13.82 2.18 17.87
N HIS A 129 12.99 1.88 16.86
CA HIS A 129 12.90 2.57 15.59
C HIS A 129 11.44 2.86 15.23
N VAL A 130 11.26 3.72 14.23
CA VAL A 130 9.98 3.88 13.54
C VAL A 130 9.98 2.94 12.34
N GLU A 131 8.90 2.19 12.16
CA GLU A 131 8.67 1.38 10.97
C GLU A 131 7.48 1.98 10.22
N ILE A 132 7.62 2.16 8.92
CA ILE A 132 6.54 2.62 8.04
C ILE A 132 6.30 1.51 7.04
N THR A 133 5.13 0.88 7.10
CA THR A 133 4.73 -0.15 6.14
C THR A 133 3.76 0.42 5.12
N ILE A 134 4.08 0.23 3.86
CA ILE A 134 3.28 0.67 2.72
C ILE A 134 2.31 -0.43 2.33
N ILE A 135 1.04 -0.06 2.10
CA ILE A 135 -0.06 -0.93 1.70
C ILE A 135 -0.61 -0.42 0.37
N GLY A 136 -0.44 -1.24 -0.65
CA GLY A 136 -0.93 -0.95 -1.99
C GLY A 136 0.13 -1.35 -3.02
N PRO A 137 -0.28 -1.80 -4.21
CA PRO A 137 0.66 -2.03 -5.29
C PRO A 137 0.97 -0.70 -5.98
N GLY A 138 2.25 -0.34 -6.05
CA GLY A 138 2.70 0.86 -6.74
C GLY A 138 3.36 1.89 -5.83
N TYR A 139 3.73 3.02 -6.42
CA TYR A 139 4.48 4.08 -5.79
C TYR A 139 3.78 5.42 -6.02
N ASP A 140 3.79 6.28 -5.01
CA ASP A 140 3.35 7.67 -5.12
C ASP A 140 4.45 8.65 -4.64
N GLU A 141 4.17 9.94 -4.77
CA GLU A 141 5.08 11.02 -4.34
C GLU A 141 5.45 10.95 -2.85
N ILE A 142 4.59 10.37 -2.02
CA ILE A 142 4.80 10.25 -0.58
C ILE A 142 5.73 9.09 -0.29
N GLU A 143 5.54 7.94 -0.92
CA GLU A 143 6.46 6.82 -0.82
C GLU A 143 7.87 7.23 -1.25
N ILE A 144 8.00 7.95 -2.37
CA ILE A 144 9.30 8.45 -2.84
C ILE A 144 9.95 9.33 -1.77
N TRP A 145 9.18 10.24 -1.18
CA TRP A 145 9.65 11.10 -0.09
C TRP A 145 10.05 10.32 1.17
N LEU A 146 9.24 9.35 1.58
CA LEU A 146 9.52 8.48 2.72
C LEU A 146 10.85 7.74 2.55
N ARG A 147 11.11 7.20 1.34
CA ARG A 147 12.34 6.46 1.03
C ARG A 147 13.56 7.33 0.76
N ARG A 148 13.38 8.58 0.34
CA ARG A 148 14.52 9.49 0.03
C ARG A 148 14.92 10.34 1.22
N GLU A 149 13.96 10.81 1.99
CA GLU A 149 14.19 11.77 3.06
C GLU A 149 14.02 11.14 4.44
N ILE A 150 12.93 10.40 4.67
CA ILE A 150 12.61 9.91 6.01
C ILE A 150 13.48 8.71 6.42
N SER A 151 13.80 7.79 5.52
CA SER A 151 14.67 6.65 5.85
C SER A 151 16.13 7.02 6.11
N ASN A 152 16.57 8.19 5.61
CA ASN A 152 17.96 8.65 5.68
C ASN A 152 18.22 9.61 6.85
N ARG A 153 17.26 9.72 7.76
CA ARG A 153 17.38 10.54 8.97
C ARG A 153 18.46 10.01 9.91
N SER A 154 19.19 10.92 10.54
CA SER A 154 20.24 10.61 11.51
C SER A 154 19.76 10.62 12.96
N ASP A 155 18.67 11.32 13.27
CA ASP A 155 18.16 11.50 14.62
C ASP A 155 17.41 10.27 15.16
N ILE A 156 16.78 9.50 14.28
CA ILE A 156 16.10 8.26 14.63
C ILE A 156 16.11 7.30 13.44
N LYS A 157 16.30 6.02 13.72
CA LYS A 157 16.20 4.98 12.71
C LYS A 157 14.75 4.87 12.22
N VAL A 158 14.54 5.01 10.91
CA VAL A 158 13.26 4.75 10.26
C VAL A 158 13.42 3.66 9.21
N LEU A 159 12.60 2.61 9.30
CA LEU A 159 12.56 1.52 8.33
C LEU A 159 11.32 1.66 7.46
N ILE A 160 11.50 1.76 6.14
CA ILE A 160 10.39 1.77 5.18
C ILE A 160 10.27 0.38 4.57
N LYS A 161 9.12 -0.25 4.76
CA LYS A 161 8.78 -1.58 4.23
C LYS A 161 7.59 -1.46 3.28
N ASP A 162 7.55 -2.33 2.29
CA ASP A 162 6.35 -2.59 1.50
C ASP A 162 5.78 -3.95 1.93
N VAL A 163 4.46 -4.06 2.04
CA VAL A 163 3.80 -5.29 2.49
C VAL A 163 4.09 -6.49 1.60
N ILE A 164 4.23 -6.27 0.29
CA ILE A 164 4.51 -7.34 -0.68
C ILE A 164 5.98 -7.76 -0.57
N ALA A 165 6.91 -6.81 -0.68
CA ALA A 165 8.35 -7.07 -0.62
C ALA A 165 8.83 -7.61 0.73
N SER A 166 8.14 -7.30 1.82
CA SER A 166 8.46 -7.79 3.17
C SER A 166 7.76 -9.10 3.55
N ASP A 167 7.00 -9.70 2.63
CA ASP A 167 6.37 -10.99 2.82
C ASP A 167 7.16 -12.12 2.17
N PRO A 168 7.78 -13.02 2.96
CA PRO A 168 8.50 -14.18 2.44
C PRO A 168 7.64 -15.10 1.58
N GLN A 169 6.32 -15.13 1.78
CA GLN A 169 5.41 -15.93 0.97
C GLN A 169 5.04 -15.24 -0.36
N LEU A 170 5.48 -14.00 -0.58
CA LEU A 170 5.28 -13.21 -1.80
C LEU A 170 6.63 -12.87 -2.47
N ASP A 171 7.69 -13.62 -2.17
CA ASP A 171 9.02 -13.45 -2.79
C ASP A 171 9.00 -13.59 -4.33
N TRP A 172 8.06 -14.36 -4.85
CA TRP A 172 7.75 -14.53 -6.26
C TRP A 172 7.14 -13.29 -6.94
N PHE A 173 6.53 -12.37 -6.19
CA PHE A 173 5.70 -11.30 -6.75
C PHE A 173 6.47 -10.36 -7.69
N TRP A 174 7.51 -9.69 -7.17
CA TRP A 174 8.26 -8.70 -7.94
C TRP A 174 9.12 -9.30 -9.05
N PRO A 175 9.71 -10.51 -8.90
CA PRO A 175 10.28 -11.23 -10.03
C PRO A 175 9.26 -11.46 -11.16
N GLN A 176 8.05 -11.96 -10.85
CA GLN A 176 7.02 -12.22 -11.85
C GLN A 176 6.55 -10.94 -12.56
N VAL A 177 6.31 -9.86 -11.81
CA VAL A 177 5.94 -8.56 -12.39
C VAL A 177 7.02 -8.08 -13.36
N ARG A 178 8.31 -8.25 -13.03
CA ARG A 178 9.43 -7.88 -13.90
C ARG A 178 9.47 -8.71 -15.17
N GLU A 179 9.26 -10.02 -15.07
CA GLU A 179 9.22 -10.92 -16.23
C GLU A 179 8.14 -10.47 -17.22
N ALA A 180 6.92 -10.21 -16.75
CA ALA A 180 5.80 -9.74 -17.59
C ALA A 180 6.10 -8.42 -18.32
N VAL A 181 6.85 -7.51 -17.68
CA VAL A 181 7.29 -6.26 -18.31
C VAL A 181 8.36 -6.51 -19.38
N THR A 182 9.32 -7.41 -19.12
CA THR A 182 10.42 -7.70 -20.04
C THR A 182 10.06 -8.59 -21.24
N SER A 183 9.03 -9.43 -21.15
CA SER A 183 8.61 -10.34 -22.22
C SER A 183 7.88 -9.66 -23.39
N GLY A 184 7.80 -8.33 -23.42
CA GLY A 184 7.24 -7.58 -24.54
C GLY A 184 5.71 -7.51 -24.56
N GLU A 185 5.05 -7.80 -23.44
CA GLU A 185 3.62 -7.47 -23.26
C GLU A 185 3.39 -6.00 -22.89
N MET A 186 4.41 -5.12 -23.01
CA MET A 186 4.25 -3.66 -23.06
C MET A 186 5.46 -2.92 -23.69
N PRO A 187 5.23 -1.82 -24.43
CA PRO A 187 6.28 -0.90 -24.86
C PRO A 187 6.72 0.00 -23.70
N LEU A 188 8.03 0.20 -23.58
CA LEU A 188 8.64 1.14 -22.63
C LEU A 188 8.18 2.58 -22.96
N ILE A 189 7.69 3.30 -21.95
CA ILE A 189 7.72 4.78 -21.93
C ILE A 189 8.79 5.19 -20.93
#